data_AF-A0A9E7JL83-F1
#
_entry.id   AF-A0A9E7JL83-F1
#
_cell.length_a   1.000
_cell.length_b   1.000
_cell.length_c   1.000
_cell.angle_alpha   90.00
_cell.angle_beta   90.00
_cell.angle_gamma   90.00
#
_symmetry.space_group_name_H-M   'P 1'
#
loop_
_entity.id
_entity.type
_entity.pdbx_description
1 polymer ?
#
loop_
_entity_poly.entity_id
_entity_poly.type
_entity_poly.pdbx_seq_one_letter_code
_entity_poly.pdbx_strand_id
1 'polypeptide(L)'
;MLAVGFEEDVELILEKLPSKRQSMLFSATMPGWVKKLARRYLNDPLTVDLVGDQDEKLAEGIKLYAIPTTSTSKRTILSDLITVYAKGGKTIVFTQTKRDADEVSMALTNSIASEALHGDISQHQRERTLNGFRQGKFTVLVATDVAARGLDIPNVDLIIHYELPNDPETFVHRSGRTGRAGKEGTAILMFTTSQRRTVKSLERDVGCRFEFTSPPQMQEVLESSAEQVVATLMGVQSESIQYFLPAAQRLTDELGTQALAAALAHLSGFSQPPSSHSLISHEQGWVTLQLTRESGYSRGFFSARSVTGFLSDVFPAAADEVGKIYIIADERVQGAVFDLPEEIAKELLNKPLPPGNSISKITKVVL
;
A
#
# COMPACT_ATOMS: atom_id res chain seq x y z
N MET A 1 -1.55 19.79 -11.88
CA MET A 1 -0.66 20.52 -12.82
C MET A 1 -1.03 20.31 -14.28
N LEU A 2 -1.64 21.32 -14.90
CA LEU A 2 -1.65 21.46 -16.36
C LEU A 2 -0.23 21.80 -16.83
N ALA A 3 0.19 21.25 -17.96
CA ALA A 3 1.53 21.51 -18.48
C ALA A 3 1.71 23.02 -18.72
N VAL A 4 2.92 23.53 -18.47
CA VAL A 4 3.31 24.88 -18.91
C VAL A 4 3.02 24.97 -20.42
N GLY A 5 2.25 25.96 -20.88
CA GLY A 5 1.78 26.08 -22.26
C GLY A 5 0.33 25.66 -22.51
N PHE A 6 -0.29 24.91 -21.60
CA PHE A 6 -1.65 24.39 -21.82
C PHE A 6 -2.72 25.49 -21.78
N GLU A 7 -2.55 26.53 -20.96
CA GLU A 7 -3.46 27.67 -20.93
C GLU A 7 -3.42 28.41 -22.28
N GLU A 8 -2.22 28.66 -22.79
CA GLU A 8 -1.98 29.35 -24.07
C GLU A 8 -2.55 28.55 -25.25
N ASP A 9 -2.36 27.23 -25.28
CA ASP A 9 -2.92 26.36 -26.32
C ASP A 9 -4.46 26.37 -26.31
N VAL A 10 -5.07 26.33 -25.12
CA VAL A 10 -6.53 26.41 -24.98
C VAL A 10 -7.05 27.77 -25.42
N GLU A 11 -6.39 28.87 -25.04
CA GLU A 11 -6.78 30.20 -25.50
C GLU A 11 -6.69 30.32 -27.03
N LEU A 12 -5.59 29.85 -27.64
CA LEU A 12 -5.42 29.86 -29.09
C LEU A 12 -6.53 29.10 -29.81
N ILE A 13 -6.93 27.92 -29.29
CA ILE A 13 -8.05 27.15 -29.84
C ILE A 13 -9.35 27.96 -29.71
N LEU A 14 -9.64 28.48 -28.53
CA LEU A 14 -10.89 29.21 -28.25
C LEU A 14 -11.02 30.50 -29.07
N GLU A 15 -9.91 31.19 -29.36
CA GLU A 15 -9.86 32.37 -30.23
C GLU A 15 -10.25 32.06 -31.68
N LYS A 16 -10.00 30.84 -32.15
CA LYS A 16 -10.36 30.41 -33.50
C LYS A 16 -11.80 29.87 -33.60
N LEU A 17 -12.49 29.67 -32.48
CA LEU A 17 -13.86 29.19 -32.49
C LEU A 17 -14.85 30.31 -32.83
N PRO A 18 -15.99 29.99 -33.48
CA PRO A 18 -17.05 30.95 -33.72
C PRO A 18 -17.54 31.61 -32.43
N SER A 19 -17.85 32.90 -32.49
CA SER A 19 -18.37 33.67 -31.35
C SER A 19 -19.73 33.18 -30.87
N LYS A 20 -20.61 32.76 -31.80
CA LYS A 20 -21.90 32.15 -31.49
C LYS A 20 -21.76 30.64 -31.39
N ARG A 21 -21.63 30.15 -30.16
CA ARG A 21 -21.52 28.72 -29.84
C ARG A 21 -22.12 28.44 -28.47
N GLN A 22 -22.49 27.19 -28.23
CA GLN A 22 -22.66 26.69 -26.87
C GLN A 22 -21.28 26.35 -26.31
N SER A 23 -20.99 26.73 -25.08
CA SER A 23 -19.75 26.37 -24.39
C SER A 23 -20.09 25.87 -23.01
N MET A 24 -19.50 24.73 -22.65
CA MET A 24 -19.66 24.12 -21.35
C MET A 24 -18.27 23.90 -20.79
N LEU A 25 -18.05 24.33 -19.55
CA LEU A 25 -16.80 24.14 -18.84
C LEU A 25 -17.07 23.22 -17.65
N PHE A 26 -16.31 22.14 -17.59
CA PHE A 26 -16.34 21.20 -16.48
C PHE A 26 -14.98 21.23 -15.80
N SER A 27 -14.95 21.49 -14.50
CA SER A 27 -13.71 21.48 -13.74
C SER A 27 -13.96 20.97 -12.33
N ALA A 28 -13.04 20.12 -11.85
CA ALA A 28 -13.04 19.65 -10.47
C ALA A 28 -12.52 20.73 -9.50
N THR A 29 -11.68 21.65 -9.99
CA THR A 29 -11.10 22.76 -9.22
C THR A 29 -11.25 24.08 -9.99
N MET A 30 -11.30 25.22 -9.29
CA MET A 30 -11.43 26.54 -9.95
C MET A 30 -10.23 27.44 -9.64
N PRO A 31 -9.02 27.12 -10.13
CA PRO A 31 -7.87 28.01 -10.00
C PRO A 31 -8.08 29.29 -10.80
N GLY A 32 -7.27 30.32 -10.52
CA GLY A 32 -7.46 31.67 -11.07
C GLY A 32 -7.54 31.72 -12.61
N TRP A 33 -6.75 30.90 -13.31
CA TRP A 33 -6.75 30.84 -14.78
C TRP A 33 -8.05 30.22 -15.34
N VAL A 34 -8.60 29.16 -14.75
CA VAL A 34 -9.91 28.59 -15.14
C VAL A 34 -11.02 29.61 -14.94
N LYS A 35 -10.99 30.36 -13.82
CA LYS A 35 -11.94 31.45 -13.56
C LYS A 35 -11.85 32.54 -14.63
N LYS A 36 -10.64 32.90 -15.08
CA LYS A 36 -10.42 33.86 -16.17
C LYS A 36 -10.95 33.33 -17.50
N LEU A 37 -10.64 32.07 -17.83
CA LEU A 37 -11.10 31.40 -19.05
C LEU A 37 -12.63 31.34 -19.12
N ALA A 38 -13.27 30.94 -18.02
CA ALA A 38 -14.73 30.89 -17.89
C ALA A 38 -15.36 32.27 -18.14
N ARG A 39 -14.83 33.32 -17.52
CA ARG A 39 -15.33 34.70 -17.72
C ARG A 39 -15.13 35.23 -19.13
N ARG A 40 -14.05 34.84 -19.80
CA ARG A 40 -13.69 35.34 -21.14
C ARG A 40 -14.46 34.61 -22.25
N TYR A 41 -14.68 33.31 -22.11
CA TYR A 41 -15.13 32.45 -23.21
C TYR A 41 -16.50 31.80 -23.01
N LEU A 42 -17.13 31.95 -21.84
CA LEU A 42 -18.53 31.58 -21.62
C LEU A 42 -19.41 32.82 -21.66
N ASN A 43 -20.61 32.67 -22.23
CA ASN A 43 -21.61 33.73 -22.29
C ASN A 43 -22.77 33.38 -21.35
N ASP A 44 -22.97 34.19 -20.30
CA ASP A 44 -23.99 34.00 -19.25
C ASP A 44 -24.14 32.54 -18.78
N PRO A 45 -23.06 31.92 -18.24
CA PRO A 45 -23.09 30.51 -17.89
C PRO A 45 -23.94 30.25 -16.65
N LEU A 46 -24.83 29.25 -16.73
CA LEU A 46 -25.40 28.64 -15.54
C LEU A 46 -24.27 27.96 -14.76
N THR A 47 -24.01 28.44 -13.55
CA THR A 47 -23.01 27.85 -12.66
C THR A 47 -23.68 26.82 -11.76
N VAL A 48 -23.24 25.57 -11.85
CA VAL A 48 -23.64 24.49 -10.95
C VAL A 48 -22.43 24.14 -10.10
N ASP A 49 -22.41 24.60 -8.85
CA ASP A 49 -21.37 24.31 -7.88
C ASP A 49 -21.88 23.22 -6.93
N LEU A 50 -21.19 22.08 -6.93
CA LEU A 50 -21.53 20.91 -6.11
C LEU A 50 -20.68 20.83 -4.83
N VAL A 51 -19.67 21.69 -4.66
CA VAL A 51 -18.73 21.68 -3.52
C VAL A 51 -19.07 22.81 -2.53
N GLY A 52 -19.58 23.94 -3.02
CA GLY A 52 -19.93 25.09 -2.17
C GLY A 52 -18.72 25.70 -1.45
N ASP A 53 -18.93 26.21 -0.23
CA ASP A 53 -17.85 26.78 0.63
C ASP A 53 -17.05 25.70 1.39
N GLN A 54 -17.21 24.42 1.06
CA GLN A 54 -16.43 23.36 1.70
C GLN A 54 -14.98 23.41 1.19
N ASP A 55 -14.04 23.61 2.11
CA ASP A 55 -12.60 23.56 1.81
C ASP A 55 -12.12 22.14 1.45
N GLU A 56 -12.95 21.11 1.70
CA GLU A 56 -12.65 19.72 1.42
C GLU A 56 -12.77 19.39 -0.07
N LYS A 57 -11.63 19.05 -0.68
CA LYS A 57 -11.54 18.77 -2.12
C LYS A 57 -11.78 17.30 -2.48
N LEU A 58 -12.05 16.43 -1.50
CA LEU A 58 -12.24 15.00 -1.69
C LEU A 58 -13.71 14.61 -1.56
N ALA A 59 -14.12 13.53 -2.25
CA ALA A 59 -15.45 12.98 -2.11
C ALA A 59 -15.67 12.41 -0.69
N GLU A 60 -16.86 12.61 -0.14
CA GLU A 60 -17.29 11.97 1.11
C GLU A 60 -17.20 10.42 0.97
N GLY A 61 -16.73 9.75 2.02
CA GLY A 61 -16.63 8.28 2.06
C GLY A 61 -15.27 7.68 1.67
N ILE A 62 -14.27 8.51 1.34
CA ILE A 62 -12.89 8.04 1.14
C ILE A 62 -12.16 8.01 2.49
N LYS A 63 -11.77 6.81 2.95
CA LYS A 63 -10.87 6.62 4.10
C LYS A 63 -9.43 6.89 3.68
N LEU A 64 -8.73 7.70 4.47
CA LEU A 64 -7.40 8.20 4.14
C LEU A 64 -6.37 7.69 5.16
N TYR A 65 -5.38 6.94 4.69
CA TYR A 65 -4.29 6.43 5.52
C TYR A 65 -2.94 6.99 5.09
N ALA A 66 -2.04 7.21 6.05
CA ALA A 66 -0.64 7.52 5.80
C ALA A 66 0.25 6.48 6.50
N ILE A 67 1.02 5.73 5.71
CA ILE A 67 1.83 4.62 6.19
C ILE A 67 3.32 4.95 6.02
N PRO A 68 4.10 4.99 7.11
CA PRO A 68 5.52 5.23 7.05
C PRO A 68 6.25 4.01 6.47
N THR A 69 7.22 4.28 5.60
CA THR A 69 7.97 3.28 4.84
C THR A 69 9.43 3.71 4.66
N THR A 70 10.31 2.77 4.40
CA THR A 70 11.63 3.00 3.81
C THR A 70 11.57 2.75 2.30
N SER A 71 12.50 3.34 1.52
CA SER A 71 12.59 3.11 0.08
C SER A 71 12.71 1.62 -0.29
N THR A 72 13.36 0.82 0.55
CA THR A 72 13.46 -0.63 0.39
C THR A 72 12.15 -1.33 0.70
N SER A 73 11.50 -0.97 1.82
CA SER A 73 10.27 -1.62 2.29
C SER A 73 9.05 -1.38 1.40
N LYS A 74 9.02 -0.27 0.65
CA LYS A 74 7.85 0.13 -0.14
C LYS A 74 7.39 -0.98 -1.08
N ARG A 75 8.33 -1.65 -1.76
CA ARG A 75 8.01 -2.77 -2.66
C ARG A 75 7.45 -3.95 -1.88
N THR A 76 8.10 -4.30 -0.77
CA THR A 76 7.77 -5.48 0.03
C THR A 76 6.38 -5.40 0.64
N ILE A 77 5.99 -4.25 1.20
CA ILE A 77 4.69 -4.12 1.88
C ILE A 77 3.52 -3.86 0.92
N LEU A 78 3.80 -3.56 -0.36
CA LEU A 78 2.76 -3.15 -1.31
C LEU A 78 1.73 -4.26 -1.52
N SER A 79 2.16 -5.52 -1.66
CA SER A 79 1.25 -6.67 -1.77
C SER A 79 0.36 -6.81 -0.54
N ASP A 80 0.92 -6.57 0.65
CA ASP A 80 0.22 -6.71 1.93
C ASP A 80 -0.85 -5.62 2.05
N LEU A 81 -0.52 -4.39 1.68
CA LEU A 81 -1.47 -3.28 1.62
C LEU A 81 -2.62 -3.57 0.66
N ILE A 82 -2.31 -4.06 -0.54
CA ILE A 82 -3.34 -4.41 -1.52
C ILE A 82 -4.23 -5.53 -0.97
N THR A 83 -3.63 -6.58 -0.40
CA THR A 83 -4.37 -7.73 0.14
C THR A 83 -5.31 -7.32 1.27
N VAL A 84 -4.86 -6.51 2.22
CA VAL A 84 -5.65 -6.13 3.40
C VAL A 84 -6.71 -5.07 3.07
N TYR A 85 -6.35 -4.05 2.29
CA TYR A 85 -7.24 -2.90 2.09
C TYR A 85 -8.11 -3.00 0.83
N ALA A 86 -7.68 -3.71 -0.21
CA ALA A 86 -8.51 -3.90 -1.41
C ALA A 86 -9.48 -5.07 -1.26
N LYS A 87 -9.14 -6.08 -0.44
CA LYS A 87 -9.97 -7.28 -0.22
C LYS A 87 -10.44 -7.96 -1.52
N GLY A 88 -9.53 -8.12 -2.48
CA GLY A 88 -9.82 -8.65 -3.81
C GLY A 88 -10.44 -7.64 -4.80
N GLY A 89 -10.70 -6.41 -4.35
CA GLY A 89 -11.18 -5.30 -5.16
C GLY A 89 -10.13 -4.71 -6.10
N LYS A 90 -10.58 -3.78 -6.94
CA LYS A 90 -9.73 -3.09 -7.93
C LYS A 90 -8.85 -2.06 -7.23
N THR A 91 -7.56 -2.08 -7.55
CA THR A 91 -6.57 -1.16 -7.00
C THR A 91 -5.86 -0.38 -8.11
N ILE A 92 -5.62 0.91 -7.87
CA ILE A 92 -4.67 1.69 -8.67
C ILE A 92 -3.49 2.11 -7.79
N VAL A 93 -2.28 1.78 -8.25
CA VAL A 93 -1.02 2.18 -7.61
C VAL A 93 -0.39 3.29 -8.44
N PHE A 94 -0.29 4.48 -7.87
CA PHE A 94 0.29 5.65 -8.53
C PHE A 94 1.79 5.79 -8.26
N THR A 95 2.58 5.79 -9.33
CA THR A 95 4.03 6.01 -9.30
C THR A 95 4.40 7.33 -10.00
N GLN A 96 5.62 7.82 -9.76
CA GLN A 96 6.09 9.08 -10.35
C GLN A 96 6.68 8.88 -11.75
N THR A 97 7.44 7.80 -11.97
CA THR A 97 8.12 7.54 -13.24
C THR A 97 7.58 6.30 -13.96
N LYS A 98 7.77 6.25 -15.28
CA LYS A 98 7.44 5.05 -16.10
C LYS A 98 8.22 3.82 -15.65
N ARG A 99 9.49 4.02 -15.29
CA ARG A 99 10.38 2.95 -14.81
C ARG A 99 9.85 2.35 -13.51
N ASP A 100 9.41 3.21 -12.57
CA ASP A 100 8.82 2.73 -11.32
C ASP A 100 7.53 1.95 -11.59
N ALA A 101 6.72 2.37 -12.57
CA ALA A 101 5.50 1.65 -12.92
C ALA A 101 5.80 0.22 -13.39
N ASP A 102 6.80 0.05 -14.27
CA ASP A 102 7.24 -1.26 -14.74
C ASP A 102 7.87 -2.10 -13.61
N GLU A 103 8.78 -1.52 -12.82
CA GLU A 103 9.44 -2.23 -11.72
C GLU A 103 8.45 -2.68 -10.64
N VAL A 104 7.49 -1.83 -10.27
CA VAL A 104 6.46 -2.15 -9.28
C VAL A 104 5.49 -3.20 -9.81
N SER A 105 5.04 -3.09 -11.07
CA SER A 105 4.17 -4.10 -11.67
C SER A 105 4.86 -5.46 -11.74
N MET A 106 6.12 -5.51 -12.20
CA MET A 106 6.91 -6.73 -12.26
C MET A 106 7.11 -7.38 -10.89
N ALA A 107 7.34 -6.59 -9.84
CA ALA A 107 7.47 -7.09 -8.47
C ALA A 107 6.17 -7.69 -7.94
N LEU A 108 5.01 -7.17 -8.37
CA LEU A 108 3.70 -7.67 -7.97
C LEU A 108 3.27 -8.91 -8.76
N THR A 109 3.70 -9.11 -10.00
CA THR A 109 3.18 -10.17 -10.90
C THR A 109 3.19 -11.58 -10.29
N ASN A 110 4.15 -11.89 -9.41
CA ASN A 110 4.24 -13.20 -8.77
C ASN A 110 3.25 -13.40 -7.60
N SER A 111 2.71 -12.33 -7.02
CA SER A 111 1.79 -12.37 -5.88
C SER A 111 0.38 -11.90 -6.25
N ILE A 112 0.26 -10.86 -7.08
CA ILE A 112 -1.01 -10.24 -7.46
C ILE A 112 -0.96 -9.88 -8.96
N ALA A 113 -1.97 -10.31 -9.71
CA ALA A 113 -2.10 -9.97 -11.12
C ALA A 113 -2.15 -8.44 -11.31
N SER A 114 -1.12 -7.90 -11.95
CA SER A 114 -0.94 -6.47 -12.16
C SER A 114 -0.43 -6.14 -13.55
N GLU A 115 -0.75 -4.94 -14.04
CA GLU A 115 -0.26 -4.40 -15.31
C GLU A 115 0.15 -2.93 -15.14
N ALA A 116 1.20 -2.50 -15.84
CA ALA A 116 1.67 -1.12 -15.86
C ALA A 116 0.91 -0.25 -16.88
N LEU A 117 0.80 1.05 -16.60
CA LEU A 117 0.19 2.06 -17.47
C LEU A 117 0.97 3.38 -17.44
N HIS A 118 1.74 3.65 -18.49
CA HIS A 118 2.56 4.87 -18.62
C HIS A 118 2.61 5.39 -20.07
N GLY A 119 3.31 6.52 -20.29
CA GLY A 119 3.33 7.24 -21.57
C GLY A 119 3.94 6.47 -22.74
N ASP A 120 4.93 5.61 -22.50
CA ASP A 120 5.54 4.80 -23.57
C ASP A 120 4.66 3.61 -24.04
N ILE A 121 3.52 3.34 -23.38
CA ILE A 121 2.61 2.28 -23.80
C ILE A 121 1.84 2.71 -25.05
N SER A 122 1.88 1.88 -26.09
CA SER A 122 1.13 2.14 -27.33
C SER A 122 -0.38 2.27 -27.06
N GLN A 123 -1.08 3.08 -27.84
CA GLN A 123 -2.52 3.29 -27.66
C GLN A 123 -3.33 1.98 -27.69
N HIS A 124 -2.99 1.06 -28.59
CA HIS A 124 -3.63 -0.26 -28.66
C HIS A 124 -3.41 -1.09 -27.39
N GLN A 125 -2.19 -1.10 -26.86
CA GLN A 125 -1.89 -1.81 -25.61
C GLN A 125 -2.59 -1.13 -24.42
N ARG A 126 -2.61 0.21 -24.37
CA ARG A 126 -3.34 0.99 -23.36
C ARG A 126 -4.81 0.59 -23.31
N GLU A 127 -5.49 0.52 -24.45
CA GLU A 127 -6.90 0.11 -24.52
C GLU A 127 -7.11 -1.33 -24.07
N ARG A 128 -6.21 -2.25 -24.45
CA ARG A 128 -6.24 -3.65 -24.01
C ARG A 128 -6.07 -3.78 -22.50
N THR A 129 -5.08 -3.11 -21.92
CA THR A 129 -4.81 -3.10 -20.47
C THR A 129 -6.00 -2.55 -19.70
N LEU A 130 -6.55 -1.41 -20.14
CA LEU A 130 -7.74 -0.82 -19.50
C LEU A 130 -8.97 -1.71 -19.59
N ASN A 131 -9.21 -2.35 -20.74
CA ASN A 131 -10.30 -3.32 -20.88
C ASN A 131 -10.10 -4.54 -19.98
N GLY A 132 -8.87 -5.06 -19.87
CA GLY A 132 -8.53 -6.13 -18.94
C GLY A 132 -8.82 -5.75 -17.49
N PHE A 133 -8.45 -4.53 -17.09
CA PHE A 133 -8.72 -4.02 -15.75
C PHE A 133 -10.23 -3.88 -15.47
N ARG A 134 -11.00 -3.33 -16.43
CA ARG A 134 -12.46 -3.19 -16.29
C ARG A 134 -13.14 -4.54 -16.12
N GLN A 135 -12.71 -5.54 -16.90
CA GLN A 135 -13.23 -6.91 -16.89
C GLN A 135 -12.74 -7.73 -15.69
N GLY A 136 -11.81 -7.22 -14.88
CA GLY A 136 -11.25 -7.94 -13.74
C GLY A 136 -10.30 -9.07 -14.14
N LYS A 137 -9.69 -9.03 -15.33
CA LYS A 137 -8.64 -9.98 -15.74
C LYS A 137 -7.41 -9.88 -14.85
N PHE A 138 -7.20 -8.70 -14.28
CA PHE A 138 -6.24 -8.39 -13.25
C PHE A 138 -6.84 -7.31 -12.35
N THR A 139 -6.42 -7.25 -11.10
CA THR A 139 -7.04 -6.41 -10.07
C THR A 139 -6.19 -5.18 -9.70
N VAL A 140 -4.94 -5.11 -10.17
CA VAL A 140 -4.04 -3.99 -9.85
C VAL A 140 -3.53 -3.30 -11.12
N LEU A 141 -3.75 -2.00 -11.22
CA LEU A 141 -3.19 -1.15 -12.27
C LEU A 141 -2.10 -0.24 -11.69
N VAL A 142 -0.86 -0.36 -12.17
CA VAL A 142 0.24 0.49 -11.73
C VAL A 142 0.44 1.61 -12.75
N ALA A 143 0.18 2.88 -12.38
CA ALA A 143 0.08 3.96 -13.34
C ALA A 143 0.83 5.23 -12.95
N THR A 144 1.29 5.96 -13.97
CA THR A 144 1.75 7.35 -13.82
C THR A 144 0.59 8.34 -13.99
N ASP A 145 0.72 9.55 -13.46
CA ASP A 145 -0.31 10.59 -13.55
C ASP A 145 -0.78 10.90 -14.97
N VAL A 146 0.17 10.92 -15.92
CA VAL A 146 -0.12 11.24 -17.33
C VAL A 146 -1.01 10.16 -17.95
N ALA A 147 -0.72 8.90 -17.66
CA ALA A 147 -1.45 7.78 -18.23
C ALA A 147 -2.79 7.51 -17.52
N ALA A 148 -2.91 7.94 -16.27
CA ALA A 148 -4.12 7.76 -15.47
C ALA A 148 -5.22 8.83 -15.71
N ARG A 149 -4.91 9.91 -16.43
CA ARG A 149 -5.88 10.94 -16.80
C ARG A 149 -6.84 10.44 -17.87
N GLY A 150 -8.08 10.92 -17.80
CA GLY A 150 -9.15 10.55 -18.74
C GLY A 150 -9.58 9.08 -18.63
N LEU A 151 -9.13 8.35 -17.60
CA LEU A 151 -9.56 6.99 -17.37
C LEU A 151 -10.97 6.99 -16.78
N ASP A 152 -11.95 6.61 -17.61
CA ASP A 152 -13.23 6.12 -17.14
C ASP A 152 -13.06 4.68 -16.63
N ILE A 153 -12.63 4.60 -15.38
CA ILE A 153 -12.56 3.37 -14.60
C ILE A 153 -13.55 3.55 -13.44
N PRO A 154 -14.77 3.01 -13.56
CA PRO A 154 -15.70 3.00 -12.45
C PRO A 154 -15.29 1.95 -11.42
N ASN A 155 -15.53 2.25 -10.14
CA ASN A 155 -15.40 1.33 -9.00
C ASN A 155 -13.96 0.83 -8.74
N VAL A 156 -13.05 1.74 -8.40
CA VAL A 156 -11.76 1.36 -7.78
C VAL A 156 -11.96 1.37 -6.28
N ASP A 157 -11.57 0.30 -5.59
CA ASP A 157 -11.77 0.13 -4.15
C ASP A 157 -10.60 0.73 -3.35
N LEU A 158 -9.39 0.64 -3.90
CA LEU A 158 -8.16 1.09 -3.27
C LEU A 158 -7.30 1.97 -4.20
N ILE A 159 -6.85 3.10 -3.68
CA ILE A 159 -5.82 3.94 -4.30
C ILE A 159 -4.57 3.91 -3.43
N ILE A 160 -3.43 3.57 -4.02
CA ILE A 160 -2.13 3.64 -3.33
C ILE A 160 -1.29 4.71 -4.01
N HIS A 161 -0.90 5.73 -3.26
CA HIS A 161 0.13 6.68 -3.66
C HIS A 161 1.48 6.08 -3.26
N TYR A 162 2.07 5.30 -4.16
CA TYR A 162 3.36 4.65 -3.95
C TYR A 162 4.48 5.69 -3.80
N GLU A 163 4.39 6.76 -4.61
CA GLU A 163 5.11 8.01 -4.37
C GLU A 163 4.15 9.15 -4.04
N LEU A 164 4.63 10.06 -3.19
CA LEU A 164 3.85 11.23 -2.79
C LEU A 164 3.47 12.06 -4.03
N PRO A 165 2.23 12.56 -4.10
CA PRO A 165 1.83 13.47 -5.16
C PRO A 165 2.64 14.77 -5.05
N ASN A 166 3.03 15.33 -6.19
CA ASN A 166 3.82 16.56 -6.25
C ASN A 166 3.06 17.79 -5.74
N ASP A 167 1.73 17.74 -5.81
CA ASP A 167 0.86 18.84 -5.47
C ASP A 167 -0.53 18.35 -4.97
N PRO A 168 -1.26 19.19 -4.20
CA PRO A 168 -2.59 18.87 -3.67
C PRO A 168 -3.64 18.51 -4.73
N GLU A 169 -3.59 19.13 -5.91
CA GLU A 169 -4.55 18.88 -6.99
C GLU A 169 -4.33 17.47 -7.57
N THR A 170 -3.07 17.06 -7.74
CA THR A 170 -2.72 15.69 -8.14
C THR A 170 -3.20 14.67 -7.12
N PHE A 171 -3.05 14.93 -5.82
CA PHE A 171 -3.58 14.05 -4.77
C PHE A 171 -5.10 13.84 -4.92
N VAL A 172 -5.85 14.93 -5.05
CA VAL A 172 -7.31 14.91 -5.20
C VAL A 172 -7.72 14.13 -6.45
N HIS A 173 -7.06 14.35 -7.59
CA HIS A 173 -7.38 13.65 -8.83
C HIS A 173 -7.10 12.15 -8.82
N ARG A 174 -6.05 11.72 -8.10
CA ARG A 174 -5.71 10.31 -7.89
C ARG A 174 -6.71 9.64 -6.94
N SER A 175 -6.93 10.24 -5.77
CA SER A 175 -7.83 9.70 -4.74
C SER A 175 -9.29 9.70 -5.20
N GLY A 176 -9.73 10.68 -6.01
CA GLY A 176 -11.07 10.72 -6.61
C GLY A 176 -11.34 9.65 -7.68
N ARG A 177 -10.44 8.67 -7.85
CA ARG A 177 -10.70 7.44 -8.63
C ARG A 177 -11.43 6.38 -7.81
N THR A 178 -11.36 6.45 -6.48
CA THR A 178 -12.18 5.66 -5.55
C THR A 178 -13.33 6.50 -4.99
N GLY A 179 -14.19 5.92 -4.14
CA GLY A 179 -15.28 6.64 -3.47
C GLY A 179 -16.36 7.17 -4.41
N ARG A 180 -16.59 6.50 -5.56
CA ARG A 180 -17.53 6.98 -6.59
C ARG A 180 -18.93 6.41 -6.38
N ALA A 181 -19.95 7.19 -6.76
CA ALA A 181 -21.36 6.80 -6.73
C ALA A 181 -21.85 6.35 -5.34
N GLY A 182 -21.40 7.03 -4.28
CA GLY A 182 -21.83 6.77 -2.90
C GLY A 182 -21.21 5.52 -2.26
N LYS A 183 -20.26 4.86 -2.93
CA LYS A 183 -19.49 3.76 -2.33
C LYS A 183 -18.36 4.31 -1.47
N GLU A 184 -18.02 3.58 -0.41
CA GLU A 184 -16.78 3.84 0.33
C GLU A 184 -15.56 3.53 -0.55
N GLY A 185 -14.47 4.23 -0.29
CA GLY A 185 -13.19 4.03 -0.95
C GLY A 185 -12.04 4.17 0.03
N THR A 186 -10.87 3.62 -0.31
CA THR A 186 -9.67 3.79 0.51
C THR A 186 -8.55 4.42 -0.32
N ALA A 187 -7.85 5.40 0.26
CA ALA A 187 -6.62 5.94 -0.30
C ALA A 187 -5.48 5.90 0.72
N ILE A 188 -4.35 5.31 0.33
CA ILE A 188 -3.17 5.11 1.18
C ILE A 188 -2.00 5.90 0.62
N LEU A 189 -1.32 6.70 1.45
CA LEU A 189 -0.05 7.33 1.12
C LEU A 189 1.10 6.56 1.76
N MET A 190 2.04 6.13 0.92
CA MET A 190 3.32 5.59 1.38
C MET A 190 4.33 6.73 1.44
N PHE A 191 4.91 6.97 2.61
CA PHE A 191 5.85 8.08 2.79
C PHE A 191 7.06 7.65 3.62
N THR A 192 8.20 8.31 3.39
CA THR A 192 9.41 8.12 4.21
C THR A 192 9.45 9.11 5.36
N THR A 193 10.25 8.83 6.40
CA THR A 193 10.38 9.70 7.58
C THR A 193 10.73 11.16 7.22
N SER A 194 11.58 11.36 6.21
CA SER A 194 11.95 12.71 5.72
C SER A 194 10.79 13.44 5.05
N GLN A 195 9.85 12.71 4.46
CA GLN A 195 8.67 13.23 3.77
C GLN A 195 7.48 13.52 4.70
N ARG A 196 7.60 13.24 6.00
CA ARG A 196 6.51 13.46 6.98
C ARG A 196 5.99 14.90 7.00
N ARG A 197 6.87 15.89 6.78
CA ARG A 197 6.47 17.31 6.69
C ARG A 197 5.63 17.58 5.44
N THR A 198 5.97 16.93 4.32
CA THR A 198 5.23 17.04 3.06
C THR A 198 3.80 16.50 3.22
N VAL A 199 3.64 15.36 3.90
CA VAL A 199 2.30 14.80 4.21
C VAL A 199 1.46 15.78 5.04
N LYS A 200 2.04 16.38 6.08
CA LYS A 200 1.34 17.39 6.88
C LYS A 200 1.00 18.67 6.11
N SER A 201 1.81 19.05 5.12
CA SER A 201 1.45 20.16 4.23
C SER A 201 0.27 19.78 3.37
N LEU A 202 0.31 18.58 2.78
CA LEU A 202 -0.76 18.05 1.94
C LEU A 202 -2.10 18.01 2.70
N GLU A 203 -2.12 17.55 3.95
CA GLU A 203 -3.32 17.59 4.82
C GLU A 203 -3.92 18.99 4.91
N ARG A 204 -3.08 20.00 5.19
CA ARG A 204 -3.53 21.40 5.31
C ARG A 204 -4.01 21.97 3.98
N ASP A 205 -3.30 21.70 2.90
CA ASP A 205 -3.57 22.28 1.58
C ASP A 205 -4.80 21.64 0.90
N VAL A 206 -5.11 20.39 1.26
CA VAL A 206 -6.30 19.65 0.79
C VAL A 206 -7.49 19.82 1.74
N GLY A 207 -7.24 20.16 3.01
CA GLY A 207 -8.27 20.24 4.05
C GLY A 207 -8.67 18.88 4.61
N CYS A 208 -7.83 17.84 4.50
CA CYS A 208 -8.15 16.48 4.95
C CYS A 208 -7.28 16.03 6.14
N ARG A 209 -7.63 14.89 6.75
CA ARG A 209 -6.82 14.24 7.79
C ARG A 209 -6.49 12.80 7.39
N PHE A 210 -5.22 12.43 7.48
CA PHE A 210 -4.78 11.04 7.34
C PHE A 210 -4.78 10.34 8.70
N GLU A 211 -5.24 9.09 8.70
CA GLU A 211 -4.97 8.18 9.79
C GLU A 211 -3.55 7.62 9.62
N PHE A 212 -2.66 7.95 10.56
CA PHE A 212 -1.29 7.43 10.56
C PHE A 212 -1.28 6.03 11.15
N THR A 213 -1.01 5.02 10.33
CA THR A 213 -0.99 3.61 10.73
C THR A 213 0.30 2.92 10.29
N SER A 214 0.64 1.81 10.94
CA SER A 214 1.75 0.96 10.53
C SER A 214 1.36 0.07 9.34
N PRO A 215 2.34 -0.48 8.60
CA PRO A 215 2.06 -1.57 7.67
C PRO A 215 1.30 -2.73 8.35
N PRO A 216 0.40 -3.43 7.63
CA PRO A 216 -0.33 -4.58 8.16
C PRO A 216 0.61 -5.64 8.71
N GLN A 217 0.20 -6.28 9.79
CA GLN A 217 0.93 -7.43 10.32
C GLN A 217 0.64 -8.67 9.48
N MET A 218 1.57 -9.64 9.49
CA MET A 218 1.40 -10.87 8.69
C MET A 218 0.11 -11.62 9.02
N GLN A 219 -0.33 -11.58 10.28
CA GLN A 219 -1.59 -12.18 10.69
C GLN A 219 -2.80 -11.55 9.97
N GLU A 220 -2.81 -10.22 9.80
CA GLU A 220 -3.87 -9.50 9.10
C GLU A 220 -3.87 -9.83 7.60
N VAL A 221 -2.67 -10.01 7.02
CA VAL A 221 -2.52 -10.43 5.61
C VAL A 221 -3.06 -11.85 5.41
N LEU A 222 -2.71 -12.78 6.30
CA LEU A 222 -3.20 -14.16 6.27
C LEU A 222 -4.72 -14.23 6.42
N GLU A 223 -5.29 -13.48 7.36
CA GLU A 223 -6.72 -13.41 7.59
C GLU A 223 -7.46 -12.86 6.37
N SER A 224 -7.01 -11.72 5.81
CA SER A 224 -7.62 -11.14 4.61
C SER A 224 -7.51 -12.06 3.39
N SER A 225 -6.38 -12.74 3.21
CA SER A 225 -6.20 -13.69 2.10
C SER A 225 -7.15 -14.89 2.25
N ALA A 226 -7.28 -15.43 3.46
CA ALA A 226 -8.23 -16.51 3.75
C ALA A 226 -9.68 -16.07 3.49
N GLU A 227 -10.08 -14.88 3.92
CA GLU A 227 -11.42 -14.32 3.65
C GLU A 227 -11.71 -14.22 2.15
N GLN A 228 -10.74 -13.81 1.34
CA GLN A 228 -10.88 -13.72 -0.12
C GLN A 228 -11.09 -15.09 -0.77
N VAL A 229 -10.33 -16.09 -0.33
CA VAL A 229 -10.51 -17.47 -0.80
C VAL A 229 -11.88 -18.00 -0.37
N VAL A 230 -12.32 -17.75 0.86
CA VAL A 230 -13.65 -18.14 1.33
C VAL A 230 -14.75 -17.51 0.47
N ALA A 231 -14.66 -16.21 0.19
CA ALA A 231 -15.62 -15.54 -0.69
C ALA A 231 -15.65 -16.16 -2.10
N THR A 232 -14.49 -16.55 -2.62
CA THR A 232 -14.38 -17.25 -3.91
C THR A 232 -15.04 -18.62 -3.86
N LEU A 233 -14.81 -19.40 -2.79
CA LEU A 233 -15.41 -20.72 -2.59
C LEU A 233 -16.94 -20.62 -2.45
N MET A 234 -17.45 -19.60 -1.78
CA MET A 234 -18.89 -19.34 -1.66
C MET A 234 -19.56 -19.00 -2.99
N GLY A 235 -18.80 -18.50 -3.98
CA GLY A 235 -19.31 -18.19 -5.32
C GLY A 235 -19.37 -19.38 -6.28
N VAL A 236 -18.90 -20.57 -5.88
CA VAL A 236 -18.88 -21.75 -6.75
C VAL A 236 -20.30 -22.30 -6.93
N GLN A 237 -20.68 -22.55 -8.19
CA GLN A 237 -21.99 -23.09 -8.54
C GLN A 237 -22.20 -24.52 -7.99
N SER A 238 -23.42 -24.81 -7.53
CA SER A 238 -23.74 -26.06 -6.83
C SER A 238 -23.53 -27.30 -7.71
N GLU A 239 -23.79 -27.20 -9.00
CA GLU A 239 -23.61 -28.25 -10.00
C GLU A 239 -22.12 -28.63 -10.14
N SER A 240 -21.25 -27.62 -10.14
CA SER A 240 -19.80 -27.83 -10.20
C SER A 240 -19.29 -28.57 -8.97
N ILE A 241 -19.84 -28.27 -7.78
CA ILE A 241 -19.45 -28.91 -6.52
C ILE A 241 -19.66 -30.44 -6.59
N GLN A 242 -20.71 -30.90 -7.27
CA GLN A 242 -21.05 -32.33 -7.34
C GLN A 242 -19.93 -33.19 -7.93
N TYR A 243 -19.18 -32.68 -8.90
CA TYR A 243 -18.06 -33.40 -9.52
C TYR A 243 -16.90 -33.65 -8.54
N PHE A 244 -16.75 -32.82 -7.51
CA PHE A 244 -15.65 -32.90 -6.55
C PHE A 244 -16.03 -33.56 -5.22
N LEU A 245 -17.33 -33.75 -4.96
CA LEU A 245 -17.83 -34.35 -3.70
C LEU A 245 -17.16 -35.68 -3.33
N PRO A 246 -16.99 -36.66 -4.25
CA PRO A 246 -16.36 -37.94 -3.88
C PRO A 246 -14.89 -37.79 -3.45
N ALA A 247 -14.16 -36.84 -4.03
CA ALA A 247 -12.78 -36.56 -3.64
C ALA A 247 -12.73 -35.78 -2.32
N ALA A 248 -13.62 -34.80 -2.14
CA ALA A 248 -13.74 -34.02 -0.92
C ALA A 248 -14.09 -34.91 0.28
N GLN A 249 -15.01 -35.87 0.12
CA GLN A 249 -15.38 -36.82 1.16
C GLN A 249 -14.19 -37.68 1.60
N ARG A 250 -13.47 -38.31 0.66
CA ARG A 250 -12.26 -39.09 0.97
C ARG A 250 -11.22 -38.26 1.72
N LEU A 251 -10.97 -37.02 1.28
CA LEU A 251 -10.00 -36.14 1.93
C LEU A 251 -10.45 -35.72 3.34
N THR A 252 -11.76 -35.52 3.53
CA THR A 252 -12.34 -35.18 4.84
C THR A 252 -12.29 -36.36 5.80
N ASP A 253 -12.49 -37.58 5.31
CA ASP A 253 -12.38 -38.79 6.14
C ASP A 253 -10.95 -39.02 6.66
N GLU A 254 -9.93 -38.67 5.86
CA GLU A 254 -8.51 -38.82 6.23
C GLU A 254 -7.99 -37.69 7.13
N LEU A 255 -8.33 -36.43 6.81
CA LEU A 255 -7.71 -35.24 7.43
C LEU A 255 -8.69 -34.38 8.24
N GLY A 256 -9.99 -34.63 8.17
CA GLY A 256 -11.03 -33.84 8.84
C GLY A 256 -10.97 -32.36 8.45
N THR A 257 -11.05 -31.48 9.45
CA THR A 257 -10.97 -30.02 9.26
C THR A 257 -9.60 -29.56 8.73
N GLN A 258 -8.54 -30.36 8.87
CA GLN A 258 -7.22 -30.02 8.32
C GLN A 258 -7.21 -30.02 6.80
N ALA A 259 -8.07 -30.82 6.14
CA ALA A 259 -8.21 -30.79 4.67
C ALA A 259 -8.61 -29.38 4.18
N LEU A 260 -9.64 -28.80 4.82
CA LEU A 260 -10.13 -27.48 4.47
C LEU A 260 -9.12 -26.39 4.82
N ALA A 261 -8.45 -26.50 5.98
CA ALA A 261 -7.39 -25.58 6.36
C ALA A 261 -6.21 -25.61 5.36
N ALA A 262 -5.78 -26.80 4.93
CA ALA A 262 -4.72 -26.96 3.95
C ALA A 262 -5.12 -26.40 2.57
N ALA A 263 -6.36 -26.63 2.14
CA ALA A 263 -6.89 -26.06 0.90
C ALA A 263 -6.93 -24.53 0.94
N LEU A 264 -7.41 -23.94 2.04
CA LEU A 264 -7.40 -22.49 2.24
C LEU A 264 -5.98 -21.94 2.22
N ALA A 265 -5.04 -22.56 2.93
CA ALA A 265 -3.64 -22.14 2.95
C ALA A 265 -3.01 -22.21 1.56
N HIS A 266 -3.25 -23.28 0.82
CA HIS A 266 -2.74 -23.46 -0.54
C HIS A 266 -3.30 -22.42 -1.52
N LEU A 267 -4.62 -22.25 -1.54
CA LEU A 267 -5.30 -21.31 -2.43
C LEU A 267 -4.98 -19.85 -2.09
N SER A 268 -4.68 -19.56 -0.82
CA SER A 268 -4.24 -18.23 -0.36
C SER A 268 -2.78 -17.93 -0.70
N GLY A 269 -2.03 -18.88 -1.31
CA GLY A 269 -0.61 -18.73 -1.63
C GLY A 269 0.35 -19.03 -0.48
N PHE A 270 -0.17 -19.47 0.68
CA PHE A 270 0.59 -19.76 1.91
C PHE A 270 0.76 -21.25 2.15
N SER A 271 1.19 -21.98 1.11
CA SER A 271 1.48 -23.43 1.22
C SER A 271 2.65 -23.73 2.16
N GLN A 272 3.50 -22.73 2.41
CA GLN A 272 4.53 -22.74 3.43
C GLN A 272 4.27 -21.57 4.39
N PRO A 273 4.76 -21.65 5.64
CA PRO A 273 4.72 -20.52 6.55
C PRO A 273 5.33 -19.30 5.89
N PRO A 274 4.70 -18.12 6.03
CA PRO A 274 5.26 -16.91 5.46
C PRO A 274 6.66 -16.62 6.02
N SER A 275 7.56 -16.14 5.17
CA SER A 275 8.87 -15.68 5.63
C SER A 275 8.70 -14.49 6.57
N SER A 276 9.49 -14.48 7.64
CA SER A 276 9.47 -13.38 8.60
C SER A 276 10.02 -12.10 7.96
N HIS A 277 9.49 -10.96 8.37
CA HIS A 277 9.99 -9.64 7.98
C HIS A 277 10.57 -8.91 9.19
N SER A 278 11.66 -8.18 8.98
CA SER A 278 12.17 -7.25 9.98
C SER A 278 11.14 -6.16 10.26
N LEU A 279 10.91 -5.81 11.52
CA LEU A 279 10.11 -4.65 11.91
C LEU A 279 10.91 -3.33 11.86
N ILE A 280 12.22 -3.40 11.69
CA ILE A 280 13.13 -2.24 11.61
C ILE A 280 13.36 -1.83 10.15
N SER A 281 13.67 -2.80 9.29
CA SER A 281 13.98 -2.61 7.88
C SER A 281 12.84 -3.01 6.94
N HIS A 282 11.92 -3.86 7.39
CA HIS A 282 10.87 -4.52 6.58
C HIS A 282 11.43 -5.43 5.47
N GLU A 283 12.67 -5.87 5.61
CA GLU A 283 13.28 -6.86 4.71
C GLU A 283 12.78 -8.27 5.01
N GLN A 284 12.51 -9.04 3.96
CA GLN A 284 12.11 -10.45 4.02
C GLN A 284 13.26 -11.34 4.49
N GLY A 285 12.92 -12.41 5.21
CA GLY A 285 13.87 -13.37 5.75
C GLY A 285 14.57 -12.89 7.03
N TRP A 286 14.13 -11.76 7.60
CA TRP A 286 14.66 -11.22 8.85
C TRP A 286 13.60 -11.22 9.94
N VAL A 287 14.03 -11.34 11.20
CA VAL A 287 13.18 -11.28 12.39
C VAL A 287 13.74 -10.22 13.32
N THR A 288 12.90 -9.28 13.75
CA THR A 288 13.29 -8.35 14.82
C THR A 288 13.07 -8.99 16.18
N LEU A 289 14.15 -9.09 16.95
CA LEU A 289 14.15 -9.55 18.33
C LEU A 289 14.38 -8.37 19.28
N GLN A 290 13.84 -8.48 20.48
CA GLN A 290 14.13 -7.57 21.59
C GLN A 290 14.96 -8.32 22.64
N LEU A 291 16.13 -7.77 22.94
CA LEU A 291 16.96 -8.17 24.08
C LEU A 291 16.77 -7.13 25.19
N THR A 292 16.36 -7.59 26.36
CA THR A 292 16.33 -6.78 27.59
C THR A 292 17.16 -7.41 28.67
N ARG A 293 17.74 -6.56 29.51
CA ARG A 293 18.54 -6.95 30.67
C ARG A 293 17.93 -6.40 31.94
N GLU A 294 17.80 -7.25 32.95
CA GLU A 294 17.32 -6.88 34.27
C GLU A 294 18.34 -5.99 35.00
N SER A 295 17.83 -5.00 35.73
CA SER A 295 18.65 -3.96 36.40
C SER A 295 19.68 -4.54 37.39
N GLY A 296 19.40 -5.69 38.01
CA GLY A 296 20.33 -6.37 38.93
C GLY A 296 21.56 -6.99 38.25
N TYR A 297 21.49 -7.21 36.94
CA TYR A 297 22.56 -7.78 36.11
C TYR A 297 23.20 -6.76 35.16
N SER A 298 22.71 -5.51 35.19
CA SER A 298 23.23 -4.39 34.39
C SER A 298 24.62 -3.97 34.85
N ARG A 299 25.63 -4.18 34.01
CA ARG A 299 26.97 -3.57 34.17
C ARG A 299 27.18 -2.49 33.13
N GLY A 300 27.17 -1.23 33.56
CA GLY A 300 27.49 -0.08 32.72
C GLY A 300 26.41 0.33 31.72
N PHE A 301 26.83 1.10 30.71
CA PHE A 301 25.95 1.67 29.69
C PHE A 301 25.58 0.61 28.63
N PHE A 302 24.29 0.49 28.30
CA PHE A 302 23.83 -0.44 27.29
C PHE A 302 24.06 0.16 25.89
N SER A 303 24.74 -0.57 25.01
CA SER A 303 25.11 -0.09 23.67
C SER A 303 25.01 -1.20 22.63
N ALA A 304 25.18 -0.86 21.34
CA ALA A 304 25.17 -1.86 20.28
C ALA A 304 26.25 -2.95 20.50
N ARG A 305 27.40 -2.59 21.09
CA ARG A 305 28.43 -3.57 21.47
C ARG A 305 27.98 -4.54 22.55
N SER A 306 27.07 -4.12 23.42
CA SER A 306 26.47 -4.98 24.45
C SER A 306 25.61 -6.07 23.82
N VAL A 307 24.94 -5.76 22.70
CA VAL A 307 24.15 -6.72 21.91
C VAL A 307 25.07 -7.69 21.19
N THR A 308 26.06 -7.18 20.44
CA THR A 308 27.00 -8.05 19.70
C THR A 308 27.77 -8.97 20.63
N GLY A 309 28.27 -8.46 21.77
CA GLY A 309 28.97 -9.27 22.77
C GLY A 309 28.07 -10.36 23.37
N PHE A 310 26.83 -10.01 23.72
CA PHE A 310 25.85 -11.01 24.17
C PHE A 310 25.62 -12.11 23.13
N LEU A 311 25.43 -11.72 21.86
CA LEU A 311 25.23 -12.68 20.77
C LEU A 311 26.47 -13.54 20.57
N SER A 312 27.68 -12.98 20.64
CA SER A 312 28.93 -13.75 20.52
C SER A 312 29.06 -14.80 21.62
N ASP A 313 28.63 -14.50 22.84
CA ASP A 313 28.69 -15.43 23.96
C ASP A 313 27.65 -16.56 23.87
N VAL A 314 26.43 -16.23 23.42
CA VAL A 314 25.30 -17.18 23.40
C VAL A 314 25.24 -17.98 22.10
N PHE A 315 25.45 -17.31 20.97
CA PHE A 315 25.39 -17.90 19.64
C PHE A 315 26.23 -17.10 18.64
N PRO A 316 27.53 -17.43 18.47
CA PRO A 316 28.45 -16.67 17.62
C PRO A 316 27.95 -16.37 16.20
N ALA A 317 27.28 -17.33 15.56
CA ALA A 317 26.70 -17.14 14.22
C ALA A 317 25.66 -16.00 14.17
N ALA A 318 24.93 -15.77 15.26
CA ALA A 318 24.03 -14.62 15.35
C ALA A 318 24.77 -13.29 15.48
N ALA A 319 25.96 -13.27 16.07
CA ALA A 319 26.75 -12.03 16.14
C ALA A 319 27.32 -11.63 14.78
N ASP A 320 27.68 -12.61 13.94
CA ASP A 320 28.22 -12.39 12.60
C ASP A 320 27.14 -11.88 11.62
N GLU A 321 25.91 -12.33 11.80
CA GLU A 321 24.78 -12.06 10.91
C GLU A 321 23.80 -11.01 11.49
N VAL A 322 24.16 -10.35 12.59
CA VAL A 322 23.29 -9.34 13.21
C VAL A 322 23.11 -8.14 12.28
N GLY A 323 21.85 -7.78 12.04
CA GLY A 323 21.47 -6.66 11.22
C GLY A 323 21.46 -5.34 12.00
N LYS A 324 20.48 -4.48 11.69
CA LYS A 324 20.33 -3.19 12.37
C LYS A 324 20.04 -3.40 13.85
N ILE A 325 20.66 -2.58 14.71
CA ILE A 325 20.45 -2.55 16.16
C ILE A 325 19.98 -1.15 16.56
N TYR A 326 18.89 -1.07 17.30
CA TYR A 326 18.39 0.15 17.92
C TYR A 326 18.30 -0.04 19.43
N ILE A 327 18.83 0.91 20.20
CA ILE A 327 18.75 0.89 21.66
C ILE A 327 17.38 1.38 22.09
N ILE A 328 16.77 0.71 23.07
CA ILE A 328 15.50 1.12 23.65
C ILE A 328 15.73 2.46 24.38
N ALA A 329 14.93 3.48 24.06
CA ALA A 329 15.08 4.82 24.61
C ALA A 329 14.57 4.98 26.05
N ASP A 330 13.84 3.99 26.58
CA ASP A 330 13.32 3.99 27.95
C ASP A 330 14.48 3.81 28.98
N GLU A 331 14.73 4.84 29.78
CA GLU A 331 15.77 4.84 30.83
C GLU A 331 15.55 3.75 31.89
N ARG A 332 14.34 3.19 32.00
CA ARG A 332 14.01 2.12 32.94
C ARG A 332 14.35 0.73 32.42
N VAL A 333 14.58 0.58 31.11
CA VAL A 333 14.80 -0.70 30.45
C VAL A 333 16.12 -0.68 29.69
N GLN A 334 17.13 -1.39 30.20
CA GLN A 334 18.34 -1.61 29.41
C GLN A 334 18.08 -2.69 28.37
N GLY A 335 17.96 -2.29 27.11
CA GLY A 335 17.74 -3.23 26.03
C GLY A 335 17.93 -2.65 24.65
N ALA A 336 17.79 -3.51 23.65
CA ALA A 336 17.85 -3.16 22.25
C ALA A 336 16.90 -4.04 21.45
N VAL A 337 16.45 -3.50 20.32
CA VAL A 337 15.80 -4.24 19.26
C VAL A 337 16.80 -4.42 18.12
N PHE A 338 16.85 -5.61 17.54
CA PHE A 338 17.81 -5.91 16.48
C PHE A 338 17.27 -6.98 15.53
N ASP A 339 17.80 -6.96 14.31
CA ASP A 339 17.42 -7.92 13.27
C ASP A 339 18.38 -9.10 13.19
N LEU A 340 17.84 -10.29 12.95
CA LEU A 340 18.59 -11.49 12.58
C LEU A 340 17.91 -12.24 11.43
N PRO A 341 18.65 -13.00 10.60
CA PRO A 341 18.04 -13.92 9.64
C PRO A 341 17.11 -14.89 10.35
N GLU A 342 15.99 -15.23 9.71
CA GLU A 342 14.90 -15.98 10.34
C GLU A 342 15.34 -17.31 10.95
N GLU A 343 16.19 -18.06 10.24
CA GLU A 343 16.68 -19.36 10.71
C GLU A 343 17.58 -19.20 11.95
N ILE A 344 18.45 -18.18 11.95
CA ILE A 344 19.33 -17.86 13.07
C ILE A 344 18.51 -17.37 14.27
N ALA A 345 17.47 -16.57 14.04
CA ALA A 345 16.57 -16.09 15.07
C ALA A 345 15.78 -17.23 15.74
N LYS A 346 15.26 -18.18 14.94
CA LYS A 346 14.58 -19.39 15.45
C LYS A 346 15.50 -20.22 16.35
N GLU A 347 16.75 -20.40 15.96
CA GLU A 347 17.72 -21.12 16.78
C GLU A 347 18.06 -20.35 18.07
N LEU A 348 18.33 -19.04 17.97
CA LEU A 348 18.67 -18.21 19.11
C LEU A 348 17.56 -18.20 20.18
N LEU A 349 16.30 -18.14 19.77
CA LEU A 349 15.14 -18.17 20.69
C LEU A 349 15.03 -19.47 21.50
N ASN A 350 15.64 -20.56 21.02
CA ASN A 350 15.66 -21.84 21.71
C ASN A 350 16.95 -22.07 22.54
N LYS A 351 17.90 -21.12 22.54
CA LYS A 351 19.15 -21.23 23.30
C LYS A 351 18.94 -20.85 24.77
N PRO A 352 19.64 -21.51 25.72
CA PRO A 352 19.66 -21.08 27.11
C PRO A 352 20.34 -19.70 27.21
N LEU A 353 19.68 -18.75 27.88
CA LEU A 353 20.18 -17.40 28.04
C LEU A 353 20.91 -17.23 29.39
N PRO A 354 21.99 -16.43 29.44
CA PRO A 354 22.61 -16.04 30.70
C PRO A 354 21.61 -15.33 31.62
N PRO A 355 21.68 -15.55 32.95
CA PRO A 355 20.72 -15.00 33.91
C PRO A 355 20.61 -13.47 33.81
N GLY A 356 19.38 -12.97 33.98
CA GLY A 356 19.06 -11.55 33.87
C GLY A 356 18.95 -11.01 32.44
N ASN A 357 19.00 -11.87 31.41
CA ASN A 357 18.73 -11.48 30.02
C ASN A 357 17.49 -12.20 29.50
N SER A 358 16.66 -11.49 28.74
CA SER A 358 15.52 -12.07 28.04
C SER A 358 15.55 -11.66 26.58
N ILE A 359 15.33 -12.63 25.69
CA ILE A 359 15.14 -12.40 24.27
C ILE A 359 13.72 -12.83 23.90
N SER A 360 13.05 -11.99 23.12
CA SER A 360 11.72 -12.29 22.59
C SER A 360 11.55 -11.76 21.18
N LYS A 361 10.73 -12.44 20.37
CA LYS A 361 10.26 -11.89 19.10
C LYS A 361 9.23 -10.81 19.41
N ILE A 362 9.41 -9.63 18.84
CA ILE A 362 8.45 -8.54 18.95
C ILE A 362 7.59 -8.45 17.71
N THR A 363 6.36 -7.96 17.88
CA THR A 363 5.39 -7.75 16.80
C THR A 363 5.17 -6.26 16.49
N LYS A 364 5.68 -5.36 17.34
CA LYS A 364 5.70 -3.90 17.13
C LYS A 364 6.98 -3.33 17.71
N VAL A 365 7.62 -2.41 16.99
CA VAL A 365 8.73 -1.64 17.55
C VAL A 365 8.17 -0.38 18.19
N VAL A 366 8.33 -0.27 19.51
CA VAL A 366 8.14 0.98 20.22
C VAL A 366 9.52 1.62 20.33
N LEU A 367 9.86 2.46 19.34
CA LEU A 367 11.12 3.22 19.33
C LEU A 367 11.02 4.47 20.21
#